data_AF-A0A2T3WCK5-F1
#
_entry.id   AF-A0A2T3WCK5-F1
#
_cell.length_a   1.000
_cell.length_b   1.000
_cell.length_c   1.000
_cell.angle_alpha   90.00
_cell.angle_beta   90.00
_cell.angle_gamma   90.00
#
_symmetry.space_group_name_H-M   'P 1'
#
loop_
_entity.id
_entity.type
_entity.pdbx_description
1 polymer ?
#
loop_
_entity_poly.entity_id
_entity_poly.type
_entity_poly.pdbx_seq_one_letter_code
_entity_poly.pdbx_strand_id
1 'polypeptide(L)'
;MPALNTLHDLYVKQLRDLYSAETQLLDALPRMAAAASDSTLRTGLERHLDQTRVQAQRLDSLFMDLDCTPGGHTCQAMRGLLAEADELLRRDAPPAVRDAGLIACAQRVEHYEISAYGTAAKLADTLRLPHHAERLRLSEREEQAADLSLSAAATPINRAALGPATAALR
;
A
#
# COMPACT_ATOMS: atom_id res chain seq x y z
N MET A 1 -1.78 -17.92 -16.11
CA MET A 1 -3.08 -17.35 -15.68
C MET A 1 -4.13 -17.71 -16.71
N PRO A 2 -5.38 -18.00 -16.31
CA PRO A 2 -6.46 -18.21 -17.28
C PRO A 2 -6.68 -16.96 -18.14
N ALA A 3 -7.25 -17.15 -19.33
CA ALA A 3 -7.59 -16.06 -20.24
C ALA A 3 -8.63 -15.11 -19.61
N LEU A 4 -8.52 -13.81 -19.89
CA LEU A 4 -9.47 -12.79 -19.44
C LEU A 4 -10.60 -12.64 -20.47
N ASN A 5 -11.64 -13.46 -20.35
CA ASN A 5 -12.74 -13.49 -21.32
C ASN A 5 -13.96 -12.69 -20.83
N THR A 6 -14.10 -12.51 -19.52
CA THR A 6 -15.26 -11.87 -18.90
C THR A 6 -14.87 -10.81 -17.87
N LEU A 7 -15.83 -9.97 -17.50
CA LEU A 7 -15.66 -9.02 -16.40
C LEU A 7 -15.38 -9.72 -15.06
N HIS A 8 -15.96 -10.91 -14.86
CA HIS A 8 -15.69 -11.74 -13.69
C HIS A 8 -14.22 -12.19 -13.66
N ASP A 9 -13.66 -12.62 -14.80
CA ASP A 9 -12.24 -13.01 -14.88
C ASP A 9 -11.33 -11.83 -14.53
N LEU A 10 -11.65 -10.63 -15.04
CA LEU A 10 -10.94 -9.41 -14.70
C LEU A 10 -11.05 -9.10 -13.20
N TYR A 11 -12.24 -9.20 -12.62
CA TYR A 11 -12.46 -8.97 -11.20
C TYR A 11 -11.63 -9.92 -10.32
N VAL A 12 -11.67 -11.22 -10.61
CA VAL A 12 -10.86 -12.22 -9.90
C VAL A 12 -9.37 -11.93 -10.07
N LYS A 13 -8.92 -11.49 -11.26
CA LYS A 13 -7.53 -11.05 -11.45
C LYS A 13 -7.20 -9.85 -10.54
N GLN A 14 -8.05 -8.83 -10.49
CA GLN A 14 -7.82 -7.65 -9.63
C GLN A 14 -7.71 -8.05 -8.15
N LEU A 15 -8.57 -8.95 -7.67
CA LEU A 15 -8.46 -9.48 -6.30
C LEU A 15 -7.14 -10.22 -6.05
N ARG A 16 -6.63 -10.97 -7.03
CA ARG A 16 -5.34 -11.66 -6.91
C ARG A 16 -4.15 -10.70 -6.91
N ASP A 17 -4.22 -9.63 -7.71
CA ASP A 17 -3.22 -8.56 -7.69
C ASP A 17 -3.21 -7.86 -6.33
N LEU A 18 -4.37 -7.50 -5.78
CA LEU A 18 -4.51 -6.92 -4.44
C LEU A 18 -3.97 -7.86 -3.36
N TYR A 19 -4.39 -9.13 -3.35
CA TYR A 19 -3.91 -10.10 -2.36
C TYR A 19 -2.39 -10.27 -2.41
N SER A 20 -1.83 -10.31 -3.62
CA SER A 20 -0.39 -10.35 -3.78
C SER A 20 0.30 -9.06 -3.35
N ALA A 21 -0.34 -7.89 -3.47
CA ALA A 21 0.21 -6.62 -3.01
C ALA A 21 0.27 -6.57 -1.48
N GLU A 22 -0.86 -6.85 -0.83
CA GLU A 22 -1.02 -6.92 0.63
C GLU A 22 -0.01 -7.88 1.27
N THR A 23 0.11 -9.10 0.72
CA THR A 23 1.05 -10.10 1.24
C THR A 23 2.51 -9.67 1.08
N GLN A 24 2.87 -8.97 0.01
CA GLN A 24 4.21 -8.39 -0.13
C GLN A 24 4.45 -7.26 0.87
N LEU A 25 3.42 -6.47 1.19
CA LEU A 25 3.51 -5.39 2.18
C LEU A 25 3.68 -5.90 3.60
N LEU A 26 3.05 -7.03 3.97
CA LEU A 26 3.24 -7.67 5.26
C LEU A 26 4.72 -7.96 5.58
N ASP A 27 5.51 -8.28 4.55
CA ASP A 27 6.95 -8.51 4.68
C ASP A 27 7.77 -7.20 4.68
N ALA A 28 7.32 -6.19 3.94
CA ALA A 28 8.07 -4.95 3.76
C ALA A 28 7.88 -3.93 4.89
N LEU A 29 6.65 -3.77 5.38
CA LEU A 29 6.30 -2.76 6.39
C LEU A 29 7.12 -2.89 7.70
N PRO A 30 7.40 -4.10 8.23
CA PRO A 30 8.29 -4.22 9.40
C PRO A 30 9.68 -3.63 9.17
N ARG A 31 10.24 -3.81 7.96
CA ARG A 31 11.57 -3.28 7.60
C ARG A 31 11.55 -1.76 7.45
N MET A 32 10.49 -1.23 6.84
CA MET A 32 10.30 0.22 6.69
C MET A 32 10.12 0.90 8.06
N ALA A 33 9.30 0.31 8.94
CA ALA A 33 9.08 0.82 10.30
C ALA A 33 10.37 0.80 11.13
N ALA A 34 11.16 -0.27 11.04
CA ALA A 34 12.44 -0.38 11.74
C ALA A 34 13.49 0.65 11.26
N ALA A 35 13.42 1.06 9.99
CA ALA A 35 14.33 2.05 9.42
C ALA A 35 13.95 3.50 9.71
N ALA A 36 12.69 3.75 10.07
CA ALA A 36 12.18 5.08 10.38
C ALA A 36 12.75 5.61 11.69
N SER A 37 13.29 6.83 11.66
CA SER A 37 13.86 7.49 12.84
C SER A 37 12.85 8.37 13.57
N ASP A 38 11.92 8.99 12.84
CA ASP A 38 10.78 9.72 13.38
C ASP A 38 9.75 8.76 13.99
N SER A 39 9.39 9.01 15.25
CA SER A 39 8.45 8.16 15.98
C SER A 39 7.04 8.17 15.40
N THR A 40 6.60 9.28 14.82
CA THR A 40 5.28 9.41 14.20
C THR A 40 5.21 8.56 12.94
N LEU A 41 6.24 8.65 12.09
CA LEU A 41 6.36 7.82 10.89
C LEU A 41 6.39 6.34 11.23
N ARG A 42 7.26 5.93 12.16
CA ARG A 42 7.34 4.52 12.61
C ARG A 42 5.99 3.99 13.10
N THR A 43 5.33 4.74 13.98
CA THR A 43 4.01 4.34 14.52
C THR A 43 2.95 4.27 13.41
N GLY A 44 3.01 5.18 12.43
CA GLY A 44 2.12 5.15 11.27
C GLY A 44 2.30 3.87 10.44
N LEU A 45 3.55 3.47 10.17
CA LEU A 45 3.87 2.24 9.43
C LEU A 45 3.49 0.97 10.21
N GLU A 46 3.71 0.94 11.52
CA GLU A 46 3.30 -0.19 12.38
C GLU A 46 1.78 -0.35 12.42
N ARG A 47 1.05 0.77 12.53
CA ARG A 47 -0.42 0.77 12.44
C ARG A 47 -0.88 0.29 11.07
N HIS A 48 -0.24 0.75 10.00
CA HIS A 48 -0.60 0.33 8.65
C HIS A 48 -0.37 -1.17 8.46
N LEU A 49 0.71 -1.75 9.00
CA LEU A 49 0.94 -3.20 9.03
C LEU A 49 -0.23 -3.98 9.66
N ASP A 50 -0.81 -3.47 10.76
CA ASP A 50 -2.00 -4.10 11.35
C ASP A 50 -3.24 -3.98 10.44
N GLN A 51 -3.39 -2.87 9.71
CA GLN A 51 -4.46 -2.69 8.72
C GLN A 51 -4.28 -3.65 7.52
N THR A 52 -3.07 -3.76 6.97
CA THR A 52 -2.69 -4.69 5.90
C THR A 52 -3.04 -6.14 6.25
N ARG A 53 -2.84 -6.57 7.51
CA ARG A 53 -3.26 -7.91 7.96
C ARG A 53 -4.77 -8.12 7.86
N VAL A 54 -5.54 -7.11 8.28
CA VAL A 54 -7.01 -7.15 8.22
C VAL A 54 -7.51 -7.09 6.77
N GLN A 55 -6.84 -6.31 5.92
CA GLN A 55 -7.14 -6.19 4.49
C GLN A 55 -6.86 -7.51 3.75
N ALA A 56 -5.75 -8.18 4.03
CA ALA A 56 -5.46 -9.53 3.51
C ALA A 56 -6.54 -10.55 3.92
N GLN A 57 -6.95 -10.57 5.20
CA GLN A 57 -8.04 -11.43 5.68
C GLN A 57 -9.39 -11.10 5.04
N ARG A 58 -9.62 -9.80 4.77
CA ARG A 58 -10.81 -9.34 4.06
C ARG A 58 -10.85 -9.89 2.64
N LEU A 59 -9.72 -9.86 1.93
CA LEU A 59 -9.60 -10.48 0.61
C LEU A 59 -9.77 -12.00 0.65
N ASP A 60 -9.22 -12.69 1.66
CA ASP A 60 -9.44 -14.14 1.85
C ASP A 60 -10.94 -14.49 1.90
N SER A 61 -11.72 -13.69 2.66
CA SER A 61 -13.18 -13.89 2.75
C SER A 61 -13.87 -13.71 1.39
N LEU A 62 -13.46 -12.71 0.60
CA LEU A 62 -14.02 -12.50 -0.74
C LEU A 62 -13.67 -13.65 -1.70
N PHE A 63 -12.48 -14.26 -1.55
CA PHE A 63 -12.10 -15.43 -2.33
C PHE A 63 -12.91 -16.68 -1.95
N MET A 64 -13.21 -16.86 -0.66
CA MET A 64 -14.10 -17.92 -0.20
C MET A 64 -15.51 -17.79 -0.80
N ASP A 65 -16.06 -16.57 -0.85
CA ASP A 65 -17.37 -16.30 -1.44
C ASP A 65 -17.43 -16.62 -2.95
N LEU A 66 -16.29 -16.57 -3.64
CA LEU A 66 -16.16 -16.86 -5.08
C LEU A 66 -15.77 -18.32 -5.38
N ASP A 67 -15.60 -19.16 -4.35
CA ASP A 67 -15.06 -20.52 -4.47
C ASP A 67 -13.73 -20.54 -5.26
N CYS A 68 -12.86 -19.55 -4.97
CA CYS A 68 -11.61 -19.32 -5.68
C CYS A 68 -10.44 -19.23 -4.70
N THR A 69 -9.23 -19.61 -5.14
CA THR A 69 -8.02 -19.43 -4.33
C THR A 69 -7.29 -18.11 -4.64
N PRO A 70 -6.79 -17.38 -3.62
CA PRO A 70 -6.10 -16.09 -3.78
C PRO A 70 -4.72 -16.19 -4.46
N GLY A 71 -4.05 -17.35 -4.39
CA GLY A 71 -2.67 -17.51 -4.83
C GLY A 71 -2.43 -17.62 -6.34
N GLY A 72 -1.18 -17.89 -6.70
CA GLY A 72 -0.75 -18.16 -8.08
C GLY A 72 -0.47 -16.91 -8.93
N HIS A 73 -0.38 -15.74 -8.30
CA HIS A 73 -0.02 -14.48 -8.94
C HIS A 73 1.03 -13.73 -8.13
N THR A 74 1.84 -12.92 -8.81
CA THR A 74 2.64 -11.88 -8.17
C THR A 74 2.34 -10.54 -8.80
N CYS A 75 1.86 -9.60 -7.98
CA CYS A 75 1.71 -8.21 -8.33
C CYS A 75 3.09 -7.60 -8.63
N GLN A 76 3.38 -7.36 -9.90
CA GLN A 76 4.65 -6.78 -10.34
C GLN A 76 4.77 -5.29 -10.00
N ALA A 77 3.63 -4.57 -9.96
CA ALA A 77 3.61 -3.17 -9.59
C ALA A 77 4.07 -2.98 -8.14
N MET A 78 3.45 -3.69 -7.19
CA MET A 78 3.86 -3.64 -5.78
C MET A 78 5.30 -4.08 -5.60
N ARG A 79 5.74 -5.16 -6.28
CA ARG A 79 7.14 -5.58 -6.27
C ARG A 79 8.10 -4.45 -6.68
N GLY A 80 7.76 -3.70 -7.72
CA GLY A 80 8.55 -2.56 -8.18
C GLY A 80 8.61 -1.43 -7.15
N LEU A 81 7.47 -1.06 -6.57
CA LEU A 81 7.38 -0.03 -5.54
C LEU A 81 8.20 -0.40 -4.28
N LEU A 82 8.13 -1.66 -3.86
CA LEU A 82 8.91 -2.15 -2.72
C LEU A 82 10.41 -2.25 -3.04
N ALA A 83 10.78 -2.52 -4.29
CA ALA A 83 12.18 -2.48 -4.71
C ALA A 83 12.77 -1.06 -4.62
N GLU A 84 11.99 -0.01 -4.90
CA GLU A 84 12.40 1.38 -4.68
C GLU A 84 12.64 1.68 -3.19
N ALA A 85 11.75 1.20 -2.32
CA ALA A 85 11.91 1.32 -0.88
C ALA A 85 13.18 0.57 -0.39
N ASP A 86 13.40 -0.65 -0.87
CA ASP A 86 14.59 -1.44 -0.52
C ASP A 86 15.89 -0.81 -1.06
N GLU A 87 15.84 -0.10 -2.19
CA GLU A 87 16.97 0.68 -2.67
C GLU A 87 17.26 1.88 -1.77
N LEU A 88 16.22 2.62 -1.36
CA LEU A 88 16.36 3.71 -0.41
C LEU A 88 17.01 3.24 0.90
N LEU A 89 16.55 2.10 1.45
CA LEU A 89 17.06 1.54 2.70
C LEU A 89 18.54 1.14 2.64
N ARG A 90 19.07 0.86 1.45
CA ARG A 90 20.50 0.55 1.23
C ARG A 90 21.38 1.79 1.08
N ARG A 91 20.80 2.98 0.90
CA ARG A 91 21.56 4.23 0.74
C ARG A 91 21.96 4.78 2.10
N ASP A 92 23.18 5.28 2.20
CA ASP A 92 23.59 6.09 3.33
C ASP A 92 22.94 7.48 3.21
N ALA A 93 22.17 7.84 4.22
CA ALA A 93 21.38 9.07 4.24
C ALA A 93 21.21 9.53 5.68
N PRO A 94 21.23 10.86 5.94
CA PRO A 94 20.84 11.40 7.23
C PRO A 94 19.44 10.92 7.64
N PRO A 95 19.17 10.70 8.94
CA PRO A 95 17.90 10.12 9.40
C PRO A 95 16.64 10.83 8.86
N ALA A 96 16.60 12.17 8.92
CA ALA A 96 15.47 12.94 8.41
C ALA A 96 15.28 12.83 6.88
N VAL A 97 16.38 12.70 6.11
CA VAL A 97 16.32 12.50 4.66
C VAL A 97 15.81 11.10 4.33
N ARG A 98 16.22 10.09 5.11
CA ARG A 98 15.69 8.72 4.99
C ARG A 98 14.20 8.68 5.27
N ASP A 99 13.75 9.32 6.34
CA ASP A 99 12.32 9.37 6.70
C ASP A 99 11.47 10.08 5.64
N ALA A 100 11.96 11.17 5.06
CA ALA A 100 11.31 11.83 3.92
C ALA A 100 11.19 10.89 2.71
N GLY A 101 12.24 10.12 2.42
CA GLY A 101 12.23 9.10 1.37
C GLY A 101 11.25 7.95 1.67
N LEU A 102 11.20 7.49 2.93
CA LEU A 102 10.29 6.43 3.36
C LEU A 102 8.83 6.84 3.18
N ILE A 103 8.51 8.10 3.53
CA ILE A 103 7.18 8.68 3.25
C ILE A 103 6.89 8.66 1.76
N ALA A 104 7.81 9.12 0.92
CA ALA A 104 7.60 9.12 -0.53
C ALA A 104 7.34 7.71 -1.10
N CYS A 105 8.09 6.70 -0.64
CA CYS A 105 7.86 5.31 -1.02
C CYS A 105 6.49 4.79 -0.52
N ALA A 106 6.16 5.03 0.75
CA ALA A 106 4.89 4.60 1.33
C ALA A 106 3.69 5.25 0.61
N GLN A 107 3.72 6.56 0.31
CA GLN A 107 2.63 7.21 -0.42
C GLN A 107 2.43 6.65 -1.83
N ARG A 108 3.50 6.22 -2.53
CA ARG A 108 3.38 5.55 -3.83
C ARG A 108 2.69 4.19 -3.71
N VAL A 109 2.96 3.46 -2.63
CA VAL A 109 2.26 2.22 -2.26
C VAL A 109 0.77 2.53 -2.03
N GLU A 110 0.45 3.49 -1.15
CA GLU A 110 -0.96 3.85 -0.86
C GLU A 110 -1.71 4.23 -2.14
N HIS A 111 -1.12 5.04 -3.02
CA HIS A 111 -1.77 5.49 -4.26
C HIS A 111 -2.04 4.34 -5.23
N TYR A 112 -1.14 3.35 -5.29
CA TYR A 112 -1.37 2.13 -6.03
C TYR A 112 -2.58 1.36 -5.46
N GLU A 113 -2.65 1.21 -4.13
CA GLU A 113 -3.71 0.44 -3.48
C GLU A 113 -5.06 1.16 -3.54
N ILE A 114 -5.11 2.48 -3.35
CA ILE A 114 -6.32 3.29 -3.54
C ILE A 114 -6.87 3.07 -4.96
N SER A 115 -6.01 3.11 -5.98
CA SER A 115 -6.41 2.87 -7.37
C SER A 115 -6.93 1.44 -7.58
N ALA A 116 -6.23 0.44 -7.04
CA ALA A 116 -6.57 -0.97 -7.19
C ALA A 116 -7.88 -1.33 -6.47
N TYR A 117 -8.05 -0.91 -5.22
CA TYR A 117 -9.27 -1.12 -4.44
C TYR A 117 -10.47 -0.39 -5.03
N GLY A 118 -10.32 0.89 -5.41
CA GLY A 118 -11.40 1.64 -6.06
C GLY A 118 -11.86 0.99 -7.36
N THR A 119 -10.92 0.49 -8.16
CA THR A 119 -11.23 -0.28 -9.39
C THR A 119 -11.97 -1.57 -9.06
N ALA A 120 -11.45 -2.38 -8.14
CA ALA A 120 -12.05 -3.66 -7.76
C ALA A 120 -13.46 -3.48 -7.18
N ALA A 121 -13.68 -2.45 -6.35
CA ALA A 121 -14.99 -2.13 -5.80
C ALA A 121 -16.00 -1.79 -6.91
N LYS A 122 -15.58 -1.02 -7.93
CA LYS A 122 -16.46 -0.67 -9.05
C LYS A 122 -16.80 -1.87 -9.92
N LEU A 123 -15.84 -2.78 -10.14
CA LEU A 123 -16.10 -4.05 -10.83
C LEU A 123 -17.11 -4.90 -10.06
N ALA A 124 -16.98 -4.98 -8.73
CA ALA A 124 -17.92 -5.70 -7.87
C ALA A 124 -19.34 -5.11 -7.95
N ASP A 125 -19.49 -3.78 -8.00
CA ASP A 125 -20.80 -3.14 -8.24
C ASP A 125 -21.43 -3.61 -9.56
N THR A 126 -20.64 -3.58 -10.65
CA THR A 126 -21.12 -3.96 -11.99
C THR A 126 -21.52 -5.43 -12.05
N LEU A 127 -20.80 -6.29 -11.33
CA LEU A 127 -21.12 -7.71 -11.18
C LEU A 127 -22.27 -7.99 -10.20
N ARG A 128 -22.87 -6.94 -9.61
CA ARG A 128 -23.96 -7.04 -8.61
C ARG A 128 -23.54 -7.84 -7.37
N LEU A 129 -22.31 -7.62 -6.90
CA LEU A 129 -21.75 -8.18 -5.66
C LEU A 129 -21.65 -7.07 -4.58
N PRO A 130 -22.77 -6.61 -4.00
CA PRO A 130 -22.79 -5.44 -3.12
C PRO A 130 -21.93 -5.63 -1.86
N HIS A 131 -21.91 -6.83 -1.30
CA HIS A 131 -21.06 -7.15 -0.14
C HIS A 131 -19.56 -6.97 -0.47
N HIS A 132 -19.13 -7.47 -1.62
CA HIS A 132 -17.74 -7.32 -2.07
C HIS A 132 -17.37 -5.85 -2.26
N ALA A 133 -18.25 -5.07 -2.92
CA ALA A 133 -18.01 -3.66 -3.15
C ALA A 133 -17.90 -2.87 -1.83
N GLU A 134 -18.74 -3.17 -0.83
CA GLU A 134 -18.65 -2.56 0.50
C GLU A 134 -17.32 -2.85 1.19
N ARG A 135 -16.90 -4.12 1.18
CA ARG A 135 -15.64 -4.57 1.80
C ARG A 135 -14.43 -3.94 1.12
N LEU A 136 -14.40 -3.89 -0.21
CA LEU A 136 -13.29 -3.29 -0.97
C LEU A 136 -13.20 -1.77 -0.74
N ARG A 137 -14.34 -1.06 -0.68
CA ARG A 137 -14.34 0.37 -0.33
C ARG A 137 -13.92 0.64 1.11
N LEU A 138 -14.07 -0.33 2.02
CA LEU A 138 -13.54 -0.20 3.37
C LEU A 138 -12.01 -0.19 3.35
N SER A 139 -11.36 -1.11 2.61
CA SER A 139 -9.90 -1.07 2.41
C SER A 139 -9.48 0.25 1.77
N GLU A 140 -10.15 0.65 0.69
CA GLU A 140 -9.84 1.90 -0.03
C GLU A 140 -9.80 3.12 0.92
N ARG A 141 -10.77 3.22 1.85
CA ARG A 141 -10.81 4.32 2.84
C ARG A 141 -9.72 4.21 3.89
N GLU A 142 -9.33 3.00 4.28
CA GLU A 142 -8.21 2.78 5.19
C GLU A 142 -6.91 3.28 4.54
N GLU A 143 -6.67 2.98 3.25
CA GLU A 143 -5.47 3.44 2.52
C GLU A 143 -5.48 4.96 2.32
N GLN A 144 -6.64 5.55 1.99
CA GLN A 144 -6.79 7.00 1.91
C GLN A 144 -6.44 7.68 3.25
N ALA A 145 -6.85 7.08 4.37
CA ALA A 145 -6.51 7.60 5.69
C ALA A 145 -5.02 7.43 6.03
N ALA A 146 -4.38 6.34 5.57
CA ALA A 146 -2.95 6.13 5.69
C ALA A 146 -2.15 7.19 4.90
N ASP A 147 -2.50 7.44 3.62
CA ASP A 147 -1.86 8.48 2.79
C ASP A 147 -2.01 9.89 3.38
N LEU A 148 -3.20 10.22 3.92
CA LEU A 148 -3.41 11.50 4.62
C LEU A 148 -2.52 11.62 5.87
N SER A 149 -2.35 10.52 6.62
CA SER A 149 -1.47 10.49 7.80
C SER A 149 0.00 10.69 7.39
N LEU A 150 0.44 10.05 6.31
CA LEU A 150 1.78 10.22 5.74
C LEU A 150 2.02 11.66 5.26
N SER A 151 1.04 12.24 4.57
CA SER A 151 1.08 13.64 4.12
C SER A 151 1.21 14.63 5.28
N ALA A 152 0.50 14.38 6.38
CA ALA A 152 0.61 15.20 7.59
C ALA A 152 1.99 15.09 8.25
N ALA A 153 2.56 13.88 8.32
CA ALA A 153 3.90 13.64 8.84
C ALA A 153 5.01 14.23 7.94
N ALA A 154 4.77 14.32 6.63
CA ALA A 154 5.75 14.78 5.65
C ALA A 154 6.24 16.21 5.92
N THR A 155 5.37 17.13 6.32
CA THR A 155 5.76 18.55 6.49
C THR A 155 6.86 18.76 7.55
N PRO A 156 6.70 18.31 8.81
CA PRO A 156 7.77 18.45 9.81
C PRO A 156 9.03 17.65 9.45
N ILE A 157 8.89 16.45 8.88
CA ILE A 157 10.02 15.59 8.49
C ILE A 157 10.82 16.23 7.35
N ASN A 158 10.16 16.71 6.30
CA ASN A 158 10.80 17.43 5.20
C ASN A 158 11.53 18.69 5.69
N ARG A 159 10.97 19.40 6.69
CA ARG A 159 11.63 20.55 7.29
C ARG A 159 12.89 20.14 8.05
N ALA A 160 12.86 19.03 8.79
CA ALA A 160 14.04 18.49 9.47
C ALA A 160 15.11 17.98 8.48
N ALA A 161 14.70 17.58 7.28
CA ALA A 161 15.59 17.16 6.21
C ALA A 161 16.28 18.33 5.47
N LEU A 162 15.87 19.59 5.73
CA LEU A 162 16.54 20.76 5.18
C LEU A 162 17.95 20.88 5.78
N GLY A 163 18.96 20.45 5.01
CA GLY A 163 20.36 20.63 5.37
C GLY A 163 20.84 22.08 5.30
N PRO A 164 22.12 22.35 5.63
CA PRO A 164 22.72 23.68 5.57
C PRO A 164 22.62 24.33 4.19
N ALA A 165 22.70 23.54 3.11
CA ALA A 165 22.67 24.02 1.73
C ALA A 165 21.29 24.55 1.30
N THR A 166 20.20 24.05 1.89
CA THR A 166 18.82 24.47 1.58
C THR A 166 18.37 25.73 2.32
N ALA A 167 19.11 26.16 3.35
CA ALA A 167 18.84 27.44 4.02
C ALA A 167 19.09 28.66 3.10
N ALA A 168 19.88 28.48 2.03
CA ALA A 168 20.23 29.53 1.06
C ALA A 168 19.22 29.70 -0.09
N LEU A 169 18.16 28.88 -0.15
CA LEU A 169 17.09 28.98 -1.17
C LEU A 169 15.90 29.86 -0.71
N ARG A 170 16.09 30.65 0.35
CA ARG A 170 15.10 31.59 0.88
C ARG A 170 15.49 33.03 0.58
#